data_AF-N1UT97-F1
#
_entry.id   AF-N1UT97-F1
#
_cell.length_a   1.000
_cell.length_b   1.000
_cell.length_c   1.000
_cell.angle_alpha   90.00
_cell.angle_beta   90.00
_cell.angle_gamma   90.00
#
_symmetry.space_group_name_H-M   'P 1'
#
loop_
_entity.id
_entity.type
_entity.pdbx_description
1 polymer ?
#
loop_
_entity_poly.entity_id
_entity_poly.type
_entity_poly.pdbx_seq_one_letter_code
_entity_poly.pdbx_strand_id
1 'polypeptide(L)'
;MLLFLVLSAAFTEVISIGMIIPFLTVLTSPDVLLKLSLIQYIMNLLNFTKADQLILPLTVFVGFAIIIASAMRLLLLWSSSRLSYAAGADLSIDIYKKTLYQPYKVHISRNSSEIVSGITAKANSIVGKIILPVITLISSFIMTLSILFTLISFDPLISISAFAGFGFVYTLISFFLREK
;
A
#
# COMPACT_ATOMS: atom_id res chain seq x y z
N MET A 1 2.03 15.26 3.28
CA MET A 1 3.20 14.43 2.90
C MET A 1 2.83 12.96 2.77
N LEU A 2 2.31 12.29 3.80
CA LEU A 2 1.97 10.85 3.71
C LEU A 2 0.98 10.53 2.58
N LEU A 3 -0.06 11.35 2.38
CA LEU A 3 -1.02 11.16 1.28
C LEU A 3 -0.36 11.24 -0.11
N PHE A 4 0.59 12.15 -0.30
CA PHE A 4 1.36 12.22 -1.55
C PHE A 4 2.17 10.94 -1.77
N LEU A 5 2.77 10.41 -0.71
CA LEU A 5 3.54 9.17 -0.76
C LEU A 5 2.64 7.95 -1.06
N VAL A 6 1.42 7.93 -0.51
CA VAL A 6 0.40 6.92 -0.86
C VAL A 6 0.05 6.99 -2.35
N LEU A 7 -0.20 8.20 -2.89
CA LEU A 7 -0.50 8.39 -4.31
C LEU A 7 0.66 7.95 -5.22
N SER A 8 1.91 8.29 -4.87
CA SER A 8 3.09 7.87 -5.65
C SER A 8 3.33 6.37 -5.58
N ALA A 9 3.09 5.75 -4.42
CA ALA A 9 3.19 4.30 -4.26
C ALA A 9 2.12 3.59 -5.09
N ALA A 10 0.87 4.05 -5.03
CA ALA A 10 -0.22 3.53 -5.83
C ALA A 10 0.06 3.62 -7.34
N PHE A 11 0.57 4.76 -7.79
CA PHE A 11 0.93 4.95 -9.20
C PHE A 11 2.02 3.98 -9.67
N THR A 12 3.06 3.79 -8.85
CA THR A 12 4.16 2.88 -9.20
C THR A 12 3.70 1.42 -9.18
N GLU A 13 2.83 1.05 -8.25
CA GLU A 13 2.26 -0.29 -8.16
C GLU A 13 1.36 -0.60 -9.37
N VAL A 14 0.54 0.38 -9.79
CA VAL A 14 -0.27 0.30 -11.02
C VAL A 14 0.60 0.08 -12.25
N ILE A 15 1.70 0.81 -12.39
CA ILE A 15 2.66 0.60 -13.49
C ILE A 15 3.24 -0.81 -13.42
N SER A 16 3.72 -1.23 -12.24
CA SER A 16 4.33 -2.54 -12.06
C SER A 16 3.38 -3.69 -12.42
N ILE A 17 2.11 -3.61 -12.01
CA ILE A 17 1.09 -4.63 -12.31
C ILE A 17 0.70 -4.57 -13.78
N GLY A 18 0.44 -3.37 -14.31
CA GLY A 18 0.03 -3.17 -15.70
C GLY A 18 1.08 -3.65 -16.71
N MET A 19 2.36 -3.62 -16.35
CA MET A 19 3.47 -4.08 -17.18
C MET A 19 3.59 -5.61 -17.29
N ILE A 20 2.90 -6.38 -16.45
CA ILE A 20 2.90 -7.85 -16.53
C ILE A 20 2.22 -8.32 -17.82
N ILE A 21 1.12 -7.67 -18.22
CA ILE A 21 0.36 -8.02 -19.43
C ILE A 21 1.20 -7.87 -20.71
N PRO A 22 1.82 -6.71 -21.01
CA PRO A 22 2.66 -6.58 -22.20
C PRO A 22 3.88 -7.51 -22.14
N PHE A 23 4.44 -7.76 -20.95
CA PHE A 23 5.55 -8.70 -20.78
C PHE A 23 5.18 -10.13 -21.14
N LEU A 24 4.06 -10.63 -20.62
CA LEU A 24 3.54 -11.95 -20.99
C LEU A 24 3.20 -12.03 -22.47
N THR A 25 2.62 -10.96 -23.03
CA THR A 25 2.27 -10.91 -24.46
C THR A 25 3.49 -11.03 -25.35
N VAL A 26 4.65 -10.43 -24.99
CA VAL A 26 5.90 -10.58 -25.76
C VAL A 26 6.34 -12.05 -25.76
N LEU A 27 6.21 -12.72 -24.61
CA LEU A 27 6.68 -14.10 -24.45
C LEU A 27 5.77 -15.13 -25.12
N THR A 28 4.45 -14.92 -25.10
CA THR A 28 3.48 -15.90 -25.64
C THR A 28 3.14 -15.67 -27.11
N SER A 29 3.02 -14.41 -27.52
CA SER A 29 2.48 -14.03 -28.84
C SER A 29 3.13 -12.73 -29.35
N PRO A 30 4.43 -12.74 -29.70
CA PRO A 30 5.18 -11.55 -30.11
C PRO A 30 4.57 -10.82 -31.32
N ASP A 31 3.90 -11.55 -32.22
CA ASP A 31 3.27 -11.01 -33.43
C ASP A 31 2.15 -9.99 -33.13
N VAL A 32 1.51 -10.09 -31.96
CA VAL A 32 0.44 -9.17 -31.54
C VAL A 32 1.01 -7.79 -31.23
N LEU A 33 2.19 -7.74 -30.64
CA LEU A 33 2.85 -6.50 -30.23
C LEU A 33 3.50 -5.79 -31.42
N LEU A 34 4.00 -6.54 -32.40
CA LEU A 34 4.50 -5.98 -33.66
C LEU A 34 3.42 -5.22 -34.45
N LYS A 35 2.12 -5.48 -34.19
CA LYS A 35 1.01 -4.77 -34.84
C LYS A 35 0.69 -3.42 -34.18
N LEU A 36 1.16 -3.17 -32.95
CA LEU A 36 0.99 -1.86 -32.32
C LEU A 36 1.97 -0.85 -32.94
N SER A 37 1.42 0.23 -33.49
CA SER A 37 2.18 1.35 -34.05
C SER A 37 3.18 1.98 -33.06
N LEU A 38 2.84 1.96 -31.77
CA LEU A 38 3.71 2.46 -30.69
C LEU A 38 4.97 1.59 -30.50
N ILE A 39 4.84 0.27 -30.66
CA ILE A 39 5.96 -0.68 -30.52
C ILE A 39 6.83 -0.67 -31.78
N GLN A 40 6.22 -0.55 -32.96
CA GLN A 40 6.97 -0.37 -34.22
C GLN A 40 7.84 0.89 -34.20
N TYR A 41 7.33 2.00 -33.65
CA TYR A 41 8.13 3.22 -33.49
C TYR A 41 9.35 2.99 -32.59
N ILE A 42 9.15 2.32 -31.44
CA ILE A 42 10.24 1.99 -30.51
C ILE A 42 11.25 1.04 -31.15
N MET A 43 10.79 0.04 -31.90
CA MET A 43 11.67 -0.88 -32.63
C MET A 43 12.49 -0.20 -33.71
N ASN A 44 11.89 0.71 -34.48
CA ASN A 44 12.61 1.48 -35.49
C ASN A 44 13.62 2.45 -34.86
N LEU A 45 13.29 3.06 -33.73
CA LEU A 45 14.21 3.94 -32.99
C LEU A 45 15.42 3.16 -32.44
N LEU A 46 15.21 1.92 -32.00
CA LEU A 46 16.24 1.06 -31.41
C LEU A 46 16.90 0.12 -32.45
N ASN A 47 16.53 0.21 -33.72
CA ASN A 47 16.98 -0.66 -34.83
C ASN A 47 16.80 -2.17 -34.58
N PHE A 48 15.73 -2.56 -33.88
CA PHE A 48 15.43 -3.97 -33.65
C PHE A 48 14.73 -4.60 -34.85
N THR A 49 15.21 -5.76 -35.29
CA THR A 49 14.70 -6.48 -36.47
C THR A 49 13.84 -7.70 -36.12
N LYS A 50 13.90 -8.18 -34.87
CA LYS A 50 13.13 -9.34 -34.38
C LYS A 50 12.42 -9.03 -33.08
N ALA A 51 11.22 -9.57 -32.89
CA ALA A 51 10.45 -9.41 -31.65
C ALA A 51 11.16 -9.99 -30.41
N ASP A 52 11.96 -11.04 -30.58
CA ASP A 52 12.73 -11.65 -29.48
C ASP A 52 13.74 -10.69 -28.85
N GLN A 53 14.22 -9.69 -29.61
CA GLN A 53 15.14 -8.68 -29.10
C GLN A 53 14.45 -7.70 -28.13
N LEU A 54 13.11 -7.63 -28.16
CA LEU A 54 12.32 -6.80 -27.26
C LEU A 54 12.17 -7.41 -25.85
N ILE A 55 12.38 -8.72 -25.72
CA ILE A 55 12.23 -9.45 -24.44
C ILE A 55 13.20 -8.90 -23.39
N LEU A 56 14.47 -8.74 -23.75
CA LEU A 56 15.51 -8.36 -22.78
C LEU A 56 15.33 -6.93 -22.25
N PRO A 57 15.13 -5.89 -23.10
CA PRO A 57 14.82 -4.54 -22.62
C PRO A 57 13.55 -4.48 -21.77
N LEU A 58 12.49 -5.20 -22.18
CA LEU A 58 11.24 -5.21 -21.45
C LEU A 58 11.38 -5.91 -20.09
N THR A 59 12.13 -7.01 -20.01
CA THR A 59 12.45 -7.70 -18.75
C THR A 59 13.16 -6.77 -17.78
N VAL A 60 14.19 -6.05 -18.26
CA VAL A 60 14.94 -5.10 -17.44
C VAL A 60 14.03 -3.98 -16.94
N PHE A 61 13.16 -3.44 -17.81
CA PHE A 61 12.23 -2.39 -17.46
C PHE A 61 11.18 -2.84 -16.44
N VAL A 62 10.59 -4.04 -16.62
CA VAL A 62 9.64 -4.64 -15.67
C VAL A 62 10.33 -4.90 -14.32
N GLY A 63 11.54 -5.46 -14.33
CA GLY A 63 12.32 -5.68 -13.12
C GLY A 63 12.60 -4.39 -12.36
N PHE A 64 12.99 -3.33 -13.08
CA PHE A 64 13.20 -2.01 -12.49
C PHE A 64 11.91 -1.42 -11.93
N ALA A 65 10.78 -1.53 -12.64
CA ALA A 65 9.47 -1.08 -12.16
C ALA A 65 9.05 -1.80 -10.87
N ILE A 66 9.24 -3.12 -10.79
CA ILE A 66 8.96 -3.92 -9.58
C ILE A 66 9.84 -3.48 -8.40
N ILE A 67 11.14 -3.23 -8.66
CA ILE A 67 12.07 -2.75 -7.62
C ILE A 67 11.61 -1.39 -7.09
N ILE A 68 11.25 -0.44 -7.97
CA ILE A 68 10.76 0.87 -7.55
C ILE A 68 9.44 0.74 -6.78
N ALA A 69 8.50 -0.08 -7.26
CA ALA A 69 7.23 -0.31 -6.57
C ALA A 69 7.44 -0.86 -5.16
N SER A 70 8.35 -1.83 -5.03
CA SER A 70 8.72 -2.44 -3.74
C SER A 70 9.41 -1.43 -2.83
N ALA A 71 10.32 -0.61 -3.35
CA ALA A 71 10.98 0.45 -2.59
C ALA A 71 9.97 1.50 -2.08
N MET A 72 9.04 1.94 -2.94
CA MET A 72 7.96 2.84 -2.55
C MET A 72 7.07 2.25 -1.46
N ARG A 73 6.76 0.95 -1.55
CA ARG A 73 5.96 0.25 -0.55
C ARG A 73 6.68 0.14 0.80
N LEU A 74 7.99 -0.12 0.79
CA LEU A 74 8.81 -0.09 2.00
C LEU A 74 8.88 1.32 2.61
N LEU A 75 9.05 2.36 1.79
CA LEU A 75 9.04 3.76 2.22
C LEU A 75 7.69 4.17 2.82
N LEU A 76 6.58 3.70 2.25
CA LEU A 76 5.24 3.94 2.78
C LEU A 76 5.04 3.28 4.13
N LEU A 77 5.45 2.02 4.27
CA LEU A 77 5.40 1.30 5.53
C LEU A 77 6.22 2.03 6.60
N TRP A 78 7.48 2.35 6.30
CA TRP A 78 8.35 3.04 7.24
C TRP A 78 7.81 4.42 7.64
N SER A 79 7.33 5.21 6.68
CA SER A 79 6.76 6.54 6.95
C SER A 79 5.49 6.46 7.78
N SER A 80 4.62 5.49 7.48
CA SER A 80 3.37 5.28 8.22
C SER A 80 3.64 4.85 9.66
N SER A 81 4.56 3.92 9.87
CA SER A 81 4.99 3.51 11.21
C SER A 81 5.64 4.67 11.96
N ARG A 82 6.60 5.38 11.35
CA ARG A 82 7.28 6.51 11.98
C ARG A 82 6.31 7.61 12.40
N LEU A 83 5.37 7.99 11.53
CA LEU A 83 4.36 8.99 11.84
C LEU A 83 3.45 8.52 12.99
N SER A 84 3.01 7.26 12.96
CA SER A 84 2.13 6.70 13.98
C SER A 84 2.79 6.70 15.37
N TYR A 85 4.04 6.25 15.45
CA TYR A 85 4.78 6.21 16.72
C TYR A 85 5.20 7.59 17.20
N ALA A 86 5.53 8.53 16.30
CA ALA A 86 5.79 9.93 16.67
C ALA A 86 4.55 10.59 17.30
N ALA A 87 3.38 10.45 16.66
CA ALA A 87 2.12 10.95 17.21
C ALA A 87 1.79 10.31 18.58
N GLY A 88 2.13 9.02 18.76
CA GLY A 88 2.03 8.33 20.04
C GLY A 88 2.93 8.90 21.13
N ALA A 89 4.17 9.23 20.78
CA ALA A 89 5.12 9.85 21.70
C ALA A 89 4.64 11.25 22.12
N ASP A 90 4.17 12.06 21.17
CA ASP A 90 3.61 13.39 21.45
C ASP A 90 2.41 13.31 22.39
N LEU A 91 1.50 12.36 22.14
CA LEU A 91 0.35 12.10 23.00
C LEU A 91 0.78 11.66 24.41
N SER A 92 1.78 10.79 24.51
CA SER A 92 2.33 10.33 25.80
C SER A 92 2.90 11.50 26.60
N ILE A 93 3.66 12.38 25.94
CA ILE A 93 4.28 13.56 26.55
C ILE A 93 3.20 14.54 27.03
N ASP A 94 2.16 14.78 26.24
CA ASP A 94 1.06 15.69 26.62
C ASP A 94 0.27 15.16 27.82
N ILE A 95 -0.06 13.86 27.83
CA ILE A 95 -0.73 13.22 28.98
C ILE A 95 0.16 13.29 30.22
N TYR A 96 1.47 13.04 30.08
CA TYR A 96 2.42 13.14 31.19
C TYR A 96 2.48 14.57 31.75
N LYS A 97 2.60 15.59 30.89
CA LYS A 97 2.59 17.00 31.31
C LYS A 97 1.31 17.35 32.06
N LYS A 98 0.15 17.00 31.51
CA LYS A 98 -1.16 17.24 32.17
C LYS A 98 -1.28 16.54 33.52
N THR A 99 -0.65 15.38 33.67
CA THR A 99 -0.60 14.66 34.94
C THR A 99 0.28 15.37 35.97
N LEU A 100 1.39 15.96 35.53
CA LEU A 100 2.36 16.64 36.40
C LEU A 100 1.82 17.96 36.98
N TYR A 101 0.88 18.61 36.29
CA TYR A 101 0.21 19.83 36.76
C TYR A 101 -1.03 19.56 37.65
N GLN A 102 -1.28 18.32 38.04
CA GLN A 102 -2.42 17.99 38.92
C GLN A 102 -2.14 18.39 40.38
N PRO A 103 -3.18 18.62 41.20
CA PRO A 103 -3.00 18.95 42.61
C PRO A 103 -2.28 17.83 43.37
N TYR A 104 -1.43 18.19 44.33
CA TYR A 104 -0.66 17.25 45.16
C TYR A 104 -1.52 16.16 45.84
N LYS A 105 -2.78 16.48 46.17
CA LYS A 105 -3.75 15.51 46.70
C LYS A 105 -4.00 14.32 45.76
N VAL A 106 -3.96 14.55 44.44
CA VAL A 106 -4.09 13.49 43.43
C VAL A 106 -2.83 12.64 43.36
N HIS A 107 -1.65 13.25 43.55
CA HIS A 107 -0.37 12.54 43.57
C HIS A 107 -0.20 11.61 44.78
N ILE A 108 -0.73 11.98 45.96
CA ILE A 108 -0.67 11.11 47.14
C ILE A 108 -1.70 9.97 47.09
N SER A 109 -2.83 10.17 46.40
CA SER A 109 -3.93 9.19 46.38
C SER A 109 -3.78 8.07 45.35
N ARG A 110 -2.72 8.09 44.52
CA ARG A 110 -2.50 7.09 43.47
C ARG A 110 -1.05 6.62 43.43
N ASN A 111 -0.86 5.37 43.05
CA ASN A 111 0.48 4.82 42.84
C ASN A 111 1.10 5.43 41.57
N SER A 112 2.33 5.94 41.67
CA SER A 112 3.07 6.46 40.52
C SER A 112 3.31 5.40 39.44
N SER A 113 3.48 4.13 39.81
CA SER A 113 3.63 3.03 38.86
C SER A 113 2.36 2.79 38.04
N GLU A 114 1.18 2.95 38.64
CA GLU A 114 -0.12 2.82 37.97
C GLU A 114 -0.36 3.96 36.99
N ILE A 115 0.05 5.18 37.36
CA ILE A 115 -0.03 6.35 36.49
C ILE A 115 0.93 6.20 35.30
N VAL A 116 2.21 5.89 35.54
CA VAL A 116 3.21 5.77 34.47
C VAL A 116 2.85 4.61 33.53
N SER A 117 2.53 3.43 34.06
CA SER A 117 2.11 2.28 33.25
C SER A 117 0.80 2.57 32.50
N GLY A 118 -0.14 3.28 33.11
CA GLY A 118 -1.39 3.70 32.47
C GLY A 118 -1.15 4.63 31.28
N ILE A 119 -0.23 5.60 31.40
CA ILE A 119 0.12 6.52 30.32
C ILE A 119 0.80 5.77 29.17
N THR A 120 1.85 5.00 29.47
CA THR A 120 2.60 4.27 28.44
C THR A 120 1.74 3.22 27.74
N ALA A 121 0.93 2.47 28.49
CA ALA A 121 0.06 1.44 27.91
C ALA A 121 -1.08 2.03 27.08
N LYS A 122 -1.75 3.08 27.55
CA LYS A 122 -2.84 3.72 26.78
C LYS A 122 -2.32 4.44 25.55
N ALA A 123 -1.21 5.15 25.66
CA ALA A 123 -0.64 5.83 24.50
C ALA A 123 -0.19 4.84 23.42
N ASN A 124 0.54 3.78 23.80
CA ASN A 124 0.91 2.72 22.85
C ASN A 124 -0.32 1.99 22.28
N SER A 125 -1.36 1.77 23.09
CA SER A 125 -2.61 1.18 22.60
C SER A 125 -3.32 2.06 21.59
N ILE A 126 -3.30 3.39 21.75
CA ILE A 126 -3.90 4.32 20.78
C ILE A 126 -3.13 4.27 19.45
N VAL A 127 -1.79 4.22 19.51
CA VAL A 127 -0.97 4.06 18.30
C VAL A 127 -1.30 2.76 17.57
N GLY A 128 -1.21 1.63 18.28
CA GLY A 128 -1.33 0.31 17.67
C GLY A 128 -2.75 -0.08 17.27
N LYS A 129 -3.78 0.41 17.97
CA LYS A 129 -5.18 0.04 17.73
C LYS A 129 -5.98 1.08 16.96
N ILE A 130 -5.52 2.33 16.88
CA ILE A 130 -6.27 3.42 16.26
C ILE A 130 -5.44 4.08 15.16
N ILE A 131 -4.33 4.73 15.50
CA ILE A 131 -3.58 5.58 14.55
C ILE A 131 -3.06 4.75 13.37
N LEU A 132 -2.33 3.67 13.68
CA LEU A 132 -1.72 2.84 12.65
C LEU A 132 -2.79 2.12 11.79
N PRO A 133 -3.82 1.47 12.37
CA PRO A 133 -4.90 0.88 11.59
C PRO A 133 -5.65 1.88 10.70
N VAL A 134 -5.91 3.11 11.16
CA VAL A 134 -6.58 4.14 10.36
C VAL A 134 -5.71 4.55 9.16
N ILE A 135 -4.40 4.77 9.38
CA ILE A 135 -3.47 5.09 8.28
C ILE A 135 -3.39 3.92 7.29
N THR A 136 -3.31 2.69 7.79
CA THR A 136 -3.30 1.47 6.96
C THR A 136 -4.60 1.33 6.17
N LEU A 137 -5.76 1.63 6.77
CA LEU A 137 -7.07 1.55 6.11
C LEU A 137 -7.16 2.55 4.97
N ILE A 138 -6.79 3.81 5.20
CA ILE A 138 -6.79 4.85 4.15
C ILE A 138 -5.84 4.47 3.01
N SER A 139 -4.63 4.04 3.35
CA SER A 139 -3.62 3.63 2.37
C SER A 139 -4.10 2.44 1.55
N SER A 140 -4.62 1.40 2.21
CA SER A 140 -5.13 0.19 1.56
C SER A 140 -6.33 0.51 0.68
N PHE A 141 -7.24 1.38 1.13
CA PHE A 141 -8.40 1.79 0.34
C PHE A 141 -7.98 2.46 -0.97
N ILE A 142 -7.05 3.42 -0.90
CA ILE A 142 -6.52 4.09 -2.10
C ILE A 142 -5.83 3.09 -3.02
N MET A 143 -4.98 2.20 -2.46
CA MET A 143 -4.29 1.16 -3.22
C MET A 143 -5.26 0.24 -3.95
N THR A 144 -6.26 -0.30 -3.26
CA THR A 144 -7.27 -1.18 -3.84
C THR A 144 -8.05 -0.46 -4.94
N LEU A 145 -8.42 0.80 -4.72
CA LEU A 145 -9.15 1.59 -5.71
C LEU A 145 -8.32 1.82 -6.97
N SER A 146 -7.04 2.18 -6.82
CA SER A 146 -6.11 2.35 -7.94
C SER A 146 -5.95 1.06 -8.75
N ILE A 147 -5.72 -0.07 -8.08
CA ILE A 147 -5.58 -1.38 -8.74
C ILE A 147 -6.88 -1.75 -9.47
N LEU A 148 -8.04 -1.56 -8.84
CA LEU A 148 -9.33 -1.84 -9.47
C LEU A 148 -9.58 -1.01 -10.72
N PHE A 149 -9.33 0.31 -10.66
CA PHE A 149 -9.47 1.17 -11.82
C PHE A 149 -8.58 0.72 -12.98
N THR A 150 -7.34 0.35 -12.69
CA THR A 150 -6.41 -0.19 -13.70
C THR A 150 -6.93 -1.49 -14.29
N LEU A 151 -7.35 -2.45 -13.46
CA LEU A 151 -7.85 -3.74 -13.91
C LEU A 151 -9.09 -3.59 -14.80
N ILE A 152 -10.06 -2.77 -14.38
CA ILE A 152 -11.27 -2.47 -15.16
C ILE A 152 -10.93 -1.82 -16.49
N SER A 153 -9.88 -0.98 -16.54
CA SER A 153 -9.43 -0.35 -17.79
C SER A 153 -8.82 -1.36 -18.78
N PHE A 154 -8.29 -2.50 -18.30
CA PHE A 154 -7.77 -3.57 -19.14
C PHE A 154 -8.88 -4.53 -19.60
N ASP A 155 -9.63 -5.11 -18.67
CA ASP A 155 -10.75 -5.99 -18.96
C ASP A 155 -11.84 -5.83 -17.88
N PRO A 156 -12.94 -5.13 -18.17
CA PRO A 156 -14.02 -4.91 -17.21
C PRO A 156 -14.66 -6.22 -16.72
N LEU A 157 -14.82 -7.22 -17.59
CA LEU A 157 -15.59 -8.42 -17.29
C LEU A 157 -14.82 -9.34 -16.34
N ILE A 158 -13.54 -9.56 -16.62
CA ILE A 158 -12.65 -10.36 -15.76
C ILE A 158 -12.46 -9.66 -14.42
N SER A 159 -12.32 -8.33 -14.42
CA SER A 159 -12.08 -7.56 -13.20
C SER A 159 -13.27 -7.55 -12.26
N ILE A 160 -14.49 -7.32 -12.79
CA ILE A 160 -15.71 -7.32 -11.98
C ILE A 160 -16.01 -8.72 -11.44
N SER A 161 -15.85 -9.76 -12.25
CA SER A 161 -16.06 -11.15 -11.80
C SER A 161 -15.07 -11.56 -10.71
N ALA A 162 -13.78 -11.22 -10.86
CA ALA A 162 -12.78 -11.45 -9.82
C ALA A 162 -13.10 -10.69 -8.53
N PHE A 163 -13.44 -9.40 -8.63
CA PHE A 163 -13.78 -8.59 -7.47
C PHE A 163 -15.04 -9.10 -6.74
N ALA A 164 -16.08 -9.47 -7.49
CA ALA A 164 -17.28 -10.09 -6.93
C ALA A 164 -16.98 -11.44 -6.28
N GLY A 165 -16.12 -12.26 -6.90
CA GLY A 165 -15.69 -13.55 -6.35
C GLY A 165 -14.93 -13.40 -5.04
N PHE A 166 -13.92 -12.53 -4.98
CA PHE A 166 -13.18 -12.24 -3.74
C PHE A 166 -14.09 -11.64 -2.67
N GLY A 167 -14.96 -10.70 -3.05
CA GLY A 167 -15.96 -10.12 -2.15
C GLY A 167 -16.88 -11.18 -1.56
N PHE A 168 -17.41 -12.07 -2.39
CA PHE A 168 -18.28 -13.16 -1.97
C PHE A 168 -17.60 -14.11 -0.98
N VAL A 169 -16.39 -14.58 -1.31
CA VAL A 169 -15.60 -15.45 -0.42
C VAL A 169 -15.33 -14.76 0.92
N TYR A 170 -14.96 -13.48 0.91
CA TYR A 170 -14.70 -12.73 2.14
C TYR A 170 -15.97 -12.52 2.97
N THR A 171 -17.12 -12.24 2.33
CA THR A 171 -18.42 -12.16 3.03
C THR A 171 -18.82 -13.48 3.65
N LEU A 172 -18.62 -14.60 2.95
CA LEU A 172 -18.87 -15.93 3.50
C LEU A 172 -17.99 -16.20 4.72
N ILE A 173 -16.67 -16.00 4.60
CA ILE A 173 -15.73 -16.20 5.71
C ILE A 173 -16.14 -15.32 6.89
N SER A 174 -16.37 -14.03 6.67
CA SER A 174 -16.73 -13.11 7.76
C SER A 174 -18.10 -13.40 8.38
N PHE A 175 -19.04 -13.99 7.65
CA PHE A 175 -20.32 -14.45 8.19
C PHE A 175 -20.16 -15.72 9.03
N PHE A 176 -19.40 -16.70 8.55
CA PHE A 176 -19.18 -17.98 9.25
C PHE A 176 -18.21 -17.86 10.45
N LEU A 177 -17.19 -17.00 10.38
CA LEU A 177 -16.26 -16.76 11.49
C LEU A 177 -16.76 -15.73 12.49
N ARG A 178 -17.88 -15.05 12.23
CA ARG A 178 -18.57 -14.25 13.25
C ARG A 178 -19.30 -15.18 14.22
N GLU A 179 -18.52 -15.85 15.07
CA GLU A 179 -19.05 -16.27 16.36
C GLU A 179 -19.18 -15.04 17.26
N LYS A 180 -20.25 -15.05 18.07
CA LYS A 180 -20.76 -13.99 18.96
C LYS A 180 -19.70 -13.06 19.58
#